data_AF-A0A936BD43-F1
#
_entry.id   AF-A0A936BD43-F1
#
_cell.length_a   1.000
_cell.length_b   1.000
_cell.length_c   1.000
_cell.angle_alpha   90.00
_cell.angle_beta   90.00
_cell.angle_gamma   90.00
#
_symmetry.space_group_name_H-M   'P 1'
#
loop_
_entity.id
_entity.type
_entity.pdbx_description
1 polymer ?
#
loop_
_entity_poly.entity_id
_entity_poly.type
_entity_poly.pdbx_seq_one_letter_code
_entity_poly.pdbx_strand_id
1 'polypeptide(L)'
;MFHYFAIRSDQLPYLVPYFLSAALMLAMLAYLWRQRANPLARYYGWVIVAQFVSTVAYVLEIAADELAIKAFWDDLQWEPVAGRHPRCLFYAPCR
;
A
#
# COMPACT_ATOMS: atom_id res chain seq x y z
N MET A 1 16.37 17.19 4.43
CA MET A 1 15.83 17.31 3.07
C MET A 1 14.88 16.15 2.85
N PHE A 2 13.65 16.25 3.34
CA PHE A 2 12.56 15.28 3.17
C PHE A 2 11.38 16.02 2.54
N HIS A 3 11.56 16.54 1.31
CA HIS A 3 10.52 17.25 0.54
C HIS A 3 9.86 16.33 -0.50
N TYR A 4 10.02 15.01 -0.37
CA TYR A 4 9.48 14.04 -1.34
C TYR A 4 8.04 13.63 -1.07
N PHE A 5 7.56 13.86 0.17
CA PHE A 5 6.21 13.50 0.60
C PHE A 5 5.51 14.71 1.21
N ALA A 6 4.39 15.11 0.61
CA ALA A 6 3.56 16.20 1.09
C ALA A 6 2.07 15.79 1.01
N ILE A 7 1.53 15.29 2.14
CA ILE A 7 0.09 15.10 2.25
C ILE A 7 -0.56 16.47 2.30
N ARG A 8 -1.34 16.80 1.28
CA ARG A 8 -2.08 18.06 1.24
C ARG A 8 -3.36 17.96 2.08
N SER A 9 -3.80 19.08 2.65
CA SER A 9 -4.97 19.11 3.53
C SER A 9 -6.28 18.71 2.82
N ASP A 10 -6.36 18.91 1.50
CA ASP A 10 -7.48 18.45 0.65
C ASP A 10 -7.52 16.92 0.50
N GLN A 11 -6.39 16.23 0.62
CA GLN A 11 -6.31 14.78 0.48
C GLN A 11 -6.60 14.04 1.79
N LEU A 12 -6.44 14.72 2.92
CA LEU A 12 -6.55 14.13 4.26
C LEU A 12 -7.88 13.38 4.49
N PRO A 13 -9.06 13.92 4.12
CA PRO A 13 -10.33 13.20 4.31
C PRO A 13 -10.41 11.89 3.54
N TYR A 14 -9.76 11.83 2.37
CA TYR A 14 -9.72 10.63 1.53
C TYR A 14 -8.74 9.57 2.07
N LEU A 15 -7.75 9.98 2.87
CA LEU A 15 -6.76 9.08 3.48
C LEU A 15 -7.23 8.46 4.81
N VAL A 16 -8.17 9.09 5.51
CA VAL A 16 -8.76 8.56 6.76
C VAL A 16 -9.18 7.09 6.66
N PRO A 17 -9.96 6.64 5.66
CA PRO A 17 -10.36 5.23 5.57
C PRO A 17 -9.16 4.28 5.44
N TYR A 18 -8.07 4.70 4.79
CA TYR A 18 -6.86 3.90 4.65
C TYR A 18 -6.08 3.78 5.96
N PHE A 19 -5.97 4.87 6.74
CA PHE A 19 -5.37 4.80 8.08
C PHE A 19 -6.17 3.92 9.04
N LEU A 20 -7.50 4.00 9.00
CA LEU A 20 -8.38 3.12 9.78
C LEU A 20 -8.20 1.66 9.36
N SER A 21 -8.14 1.40 8.05
CA SER A 21 -7.89 0.06 7.49
C SER A 21 -6.55 -0.51 7.96
N ALA A 22 -5.48 0.31 7.90
CA ALA A 22 -4.15 -0.08 8.38
C ALA A 22 -4.13 -0.39 9.89
N ALA A 23 -4.80 0.43 10.71
CA ALA A 23 -4.94 0.18 12.15
C ALA A 23 -5.69 -1.13 12.44
N LEU A 24 -6.76 -1.41 11.69
CA LEU A 24 -7.51 -2.66 11.80
C LEU A 24 -6.64 -3.87 11.42
N MET A 25 -5.86 -3.77 10.35
CA MET A 25 -4.93 -4.83 9.94
C MET A 25 -3.88 -5.11 11.03
N LEU A 26 -3.32 -4.08 11.68
CA LEU A 26 -2.41 -4.26 12.80
C LEU A 26 -3.08 -4.99 13.98
N ALA A 27 -4.34 -4.64 14.29
CA ALA A 27 -5.10 -5.33 15.33
C ALA A 27 -5.36 -6.81 14.97
N MET A 28 -5.67 -7.09 13.70
CA MET A 28 -5.82 -8.46 13.21
C MET A 28 -4.51 -9.24 13.25
N LEU A 29 -3.38 -8.63 12.86
CA LEU A 29 -2.06 -9.26 12.97
C LEU A 29 -1.69 -9.58 14.41
N ALA A 30 -1.96 -8.67 15.35
CA ALA A 30 -1.75 -8.91 16.78
C ALA A 30 -2.63 -10.07 17.28
N TYR A 31 -3.88 -10.17 16.81
CA TYR A 31 -4.76 -11.30 17.12
C TYR A 31 -4.22 -12.62 16.53
N LEU A 32 -3.85 -12.64 15.25
CA LEU A 32 -3.34 -13.84 14.59
C LEU A 32 -2.00 -14.29 15.15
N TRP A 33 -1.16 -13.36 15.62
CA TRP A 33 0.09 -13.67 16.30
C TRP A 33 -0.13 -14.48 17.58
N ARG A 34 -1.20 -14.18 18.33
CA ARG A 34 -1.59 -14.97 19.51
C ARG A 34 -2.06 -16.38 19.12
N GLN A 35 -2.61 -16.54 17.91
CA GLN A 35 -3.10 -17.81 17.35
C GLN A 35 -2.05 -18.52 16.48
N ARG A 36 -0.77 -18.14 16.52
CA ARG A 36 0.29 -18.62 15.60
C ARG A 36 0.53 -20.13 15.56
N ALA A 37 0.02 -20.89 16.53
CA ALA A 37 0.06 -22.35 16.53
C ALA A 37 -0.89 -22.96 15.47
N ASN A 38 -1.94 -22.22 15.07
CA ASN A 38 -2.87 -22.64 14.03
C ASN A 38 -2.28 -22.34 12.63
N PRO A 39 -2.14 -23.34 11.74
CA PRO A 39 -1.59 -23.14 10.40
C PRO A 39 -2.41 -22.15 9.56
N LEU A 40 -3.74 -22.11 9.72
CA LEU A 40 -4.59 -21.14 9.02
C LEU A 40 -4.32 -19.71 9.49
N ALA A 41 -4.06 -19.51 10.79
CA ALA A 41 -3.72 -18.20 11.33
C ALA A 41 -2.38 -17.68 10.78
N ARG A 42 -1.42 -18.57 10.53
CA ARG A 42 -0.14 -18.20 9.88
C ARG A 42 -0.34 -17.81 8.42
N TYR A 43 -1.14 -18.57 7.66
CA TYR A 43 -1.44 -18.24 6.27
C TYR A 43 -2.16 -16.90 6.15
N TYR A 44 -3.26 -16.72 6.90
CA TYR A 44 -3.98 -15.44 6.93
C TYR A 44 -3.11 -14.29 7.45
N GLY A 45 -2.18 -14.56 8.37
CA GLY A 45 -1.22 -13.58 8.84
C GLY A 45 -0.40 -12.99 7.70
N TRP A 46 0.13 -13.83 6.81
CA TRP A 46 0.87 -13.37 5.64
C TRP A 46 0.01 -12.58 4.64
N VAL A 47 -1.25 -13.00 4.44
CA VAL A 47 -2.19 -12.25 3.58
C VAL A 47 -2.44 -10.84 4.14
N ILE A 48 -2.65 -10.72 5.46
CA ILE A 48 -2.86 -9.42 6.09
C ILE A 48 -1.59 -8.57 6.08
N VAL A 49 -0.40 -9.17 6.27
CA VAL A 49 0.88 -8.45 6.11
C VAL A 49 1.01 -7.90 4.69
N ALA A 50 0.76 -8.71 3.66
CA ALA A 50 0.80 -8.27 2.27
C ALA A 50 -0.18 -7.11 2.02
N GLN A 51 -1.42 -7.26 2.47
CA GLN A 51 -2.45 -6.23 2.34
C GLN A 51 -2.09 -4.93 3.08
N PHE A 52 -1.47 -5.04 4.26
CA PHE A 52 -0.98 -3.90 5.03
C PHE A 52 0.12 -3.16 4.26
N VAL A 53 1.11 -3.91 3.72
CA VAL A 53 2.19 -3.33 2.91
C VAL A 53 1.62 -2.61 1.68
N SER A 54 0.69 -3.23 0.94
CA SER A 54 0.03 -2.59 -0.21
C SER A 54 -0.72 -1.32 0.18
N THR A 55 -1.40 -1.33 1.33
CA THR A 55 -2.15 -0.17 1.83
C THR A 55 -1.22 0.98 2.22
N VAL A 56 -0.09 0.68 2.86
CA VAL A 56 0.93 1.68 3.19
C VAL A 56 1.59 2.23 1.92
N ALA A 57 1.93 1.37 0.97
CA ALA A 57 2.48 1.78 -0.32
C ALA A 57 1.55 2.74 -1.06
N TYR A 58 0.23 2.47 -1.08
CA TYR A 58 -0.76 3.36 -1.67
C TYR A 58 -0.82 4.74 -1.01
N VAL A 59 -0.77 4.80 0.33
CA VAL A 59 -0.72 6.09 1.04
C VAL A 59 0.55 6.87 0.69
N LEU A 60 1.68 6.18 0.57
CA LEU A 60 2.96 6.80 0.19
C LEU A 60 2.97 7.25 -1.28
N GLU A 61 2.32 6.52 -2.18
CA GLU A 61 2.10 6.93 -3.57
C GLU A 61 1.31 8.25 -3.64
N ILE A 62 0.19 8.36 -2.92
CA ILE A 62 -0.62 9.59 -2.88
C ILE A 62 0.19 10.76 -2.32
N ALA A 63 0.96 10.49 -1.27
CA ALA A 63 1.76 11.51 -0.60
C ALA A 63 2.98 11.96 -1.41
N ALA A 64 3.44 11.18 -2.39
CA ALA A 64 4.61 11.52 -3.20
C ALA A 64 4.31 12.69 -4.16
N ASP A 65 5.26 13.61 -4.30
CA ASP A 65 5.14 14.71 -5.28
C ASP A 65 5.77 14.36 -6.64
N GLU A 66 6.78 13.48 -6.63
CA GLU A 66 7.51 13.08 -7.83
C GLU A 66 6.93 11.84 -8.50
N LEU A 67 6.79 11.89 -9.82
CA LEU A 67 6.24 10.79 -10.63
C LEU A 67 7.05 9.49 -10.48
N ALA A 68 8.38 9.59 -10.39
CA ALA A 68 9.25 8.42 -10.23
C ALA A 68 8.99 7.68 -8.90
N ILE A 69 8.71 8.42 -7.82
CA ILE A 69 8.42 7.85 -6.50
C ILE A 69 7.02 7.22 -6.50
N LYS A 70 6.05 7.82 -7.19
CA LYS A 70 4.73 7.21 -7.39
C LYS A 70 4.82 5.87 -8.10
N ALA A 71 5.55 5.83 -9.21
CA ALA A 71 5.75 4.60 -9.98
C ALA A 71 6.39 3.48 -9.14
N PHE A 72 7.35 3.82 -8.27
CA PHE A 72 7.94 2.85 -7.35
C PHE A 72 6.90 2.25 -6.38
N TRP A 73 6.05 3.09 -5.78
CA TRP A 73 5.02 2.60 -4.85
C TRP A 73 3.88 1.85 -5.56
N ASP A 74 3.57 2.21 -6.80
CA ASP A 74 2.62 1.49 -7.66
C ASP A 74 3.17 0.10 -8.02
N ASP A 75 4.43 0.01 -8.47
CA ASP A 75 5.10 -1.26 -8.74
C ASP A 75 5.08 -2.16 -7.48
N LEU A 76 5.41 -1.62 -6.30
CA LEU A 76 5.39 -2.39 -5.05
C LEU A 76 4.00 -2.95 -4.68
N GLN A 77 2.91 -2.24 -5.03
CA GLN A 77 1.54 -2.71 -4.78
C GLN A 77 1.16 -3.89 -5.68
N TRP A 78 1.67 -3.91 -6.92
CA TRP A 78 1.20 -4.80 -7.97
C TRP A 78 2.25 -5.79 -8.49
N GLU A 79 3.49 -5.76 -8.02
CA GLU A 79 4.60 -6.65 -8.42
C GLU A 79 4.21 -8.16 -8.50
N PRO A 80 3.40 -8.74 -7.59
CA PRO A 80 2.94 -10.12 -7.74
C PRO A 80 1.98 -10.36 -8.94
N VAL A 81 1.34 -9.30 -9.45
CA VAL A 81 0.40 -9.27 -10.58
C VAL A 81 1.07 -8.76 -11.87
N ALA A 82 2.18 -8.03 -11.75
CA ALA A 82 2.86 -7.31 -12.84
C ALA A 82 3.72 -8.19 -13.77
N GLY A 83 3.31 -9.45 -13.99
CA GLY A 83 3.88 -10.30 -15.05
C GLY A 83 3.67 -9.78 -16.48
N ARG A 84 2.98 -8.63 -16.65
CA ARG A 84 2.86 -7.79 -17.86
C ARG A 84 1.78 -6.74 -17.63
N HIS A 85 2.13 -5.50 -17.29
CA HIS A 85 1.20 -4.37 -17.50
C HIS A 85 1.88 -3.27 -18.33
N PRO A 86 1.30 -2.86 -19.48
CA PRO A 86 1.85 -1.79 -20.30
C PRO A 86 1.67 -0.46 -19.57
N ARG A 87 2.79 0.10 -19.10
CA ARG A 87 2.88 1.36 -18.33
C ARG A 87 2.37 2.62 -19.06
N CYS A 88 1.92 2.48 -20.32
CA CYS A 88 1.46 3.58 -21.18
C CYS A 88 0.03 4.08 -20.87
N LEU A 89 -0.78 3.40 -20.04
CA LEU A 89 -2.22 3.73 -19.95
C LEU A 89 -2.55 4.86 -18.95
N PHE A 90 -1.74 5.07 -17.91
CA PHE A 90 -2.12 5.95 -16.79
C PHE A 90 -1.26 7.21 -16.62
N TYR A 91 -0.03 7.26 -17.16
CA TYR A 91 0.92 8.33 -16.80
C TYR A 91 1.38 9.27 -17.94
N ALA A 92 1.18 8.96 -19.23
CA ALA A 92 1.41 9.88 -20.36
C ALA A 92 0.97 9.27 -21.70
N PRO A 93 0.64 10.06 -22.75
CA PRO A 93 0.54 9.53 -24.10
C PRO A 93 1.93 9.09 -24.57
N CYS A 94 2.08 7.80 -24.83
CA CYS A 94 3.25 7.25 -25.50
C CYS A 94 3.33 7.90 -26.89
N ARG A 95 4.37 8.71 -27.12
CA ARG A 95 4.72 9.24 -28.44
C ARG A 95 5.15 8.11 -29.36
#